data_AF-A0A7C7VDF6-F1
#
_entry.id   AF-A0A7C7VDF6-F1
#
_cell.length_a   1.000
_cell.length_b   1.000
_cell.length_c   1.000
_cell.angle_alpha   90.00
_cell.angle_beta   90.00
_cell.angle_gamma   90.00
#
_symmetry.space_group_name_H-M   'P 1'
#
loop_
_entity.id
_entity.type
_entity.pdbx_description
1 polymer ?
#
loop_
_entity_poly.entity_id
_entity_poly.type
_entity_poly.pdbx_seq_one_letter_code
_entity_poly.pdbx_strand_id
1 'polypeptide(L)'
;MALTDKGRVQEWVAILDFGSQYTQLIARRVRECKVYSEILPYDISPEELSRKGPKAIILSGGPATVTSDKSPICQKRIFELGVPILGICYGMQSMAKVMGGEVSRSQEREFGRTDLTVDRGE
;
A
#
# COMPACT_ATOMS: atom_id res chain seq x y z
N MET A 1 24.74 26.42 -14.47
CA MET A 1 24.65 25.20 -15.30
C MET A 1 25.05 24.02 -14.41
N ALA A 2 24.13 23.56 -13.57
CA ALA A 2 24.41 22.50 -12.61
C ALA A 2 24.40 21.16 -13.34
N LEU A 3 25.47 20.41 -13.09
CA LEU A 3 25.76 19.09 -13.63
C LEU A 3 24.56 18.17 -13.43
N THR A 4 24.16 17.51 -14.51
CA THR A 4 23.12 16.49 -14.53
C THR A 4 23.54 15.31 -13.65
N ASP A 5 22.76 15.06 -12.60
CA ASP A 5 22.81 13.84 -11.77
C ASP A 5 22.34 12.64 -12.61
N LYS A 6 23.20 12.20 -13.54
CA LYS A 6 23.01 10.95 -14.29
C LYS A 6 23.42 9.79 -13.38
N GLY A 7 22.45 9.19 -12.68
CA GLY A 7 22.61 7.81 -12.20
C GLY A 7 22.02 7.46 -10.83
N ARG A 8 21.49 8.40 -10.04
CA ARG A 8 20.78 8.01 -8.80
C ARG A 8 19.39 7.52 -9.14
N VAL A 9 19.17 6.21 -9.05
CA VAL A 9 17.81 5.65 -8.97
C VAL A 9 17.18 6.30 -7.74
N GLN A 10 16.25 7.23 -7.95
CA GLN A 10 15.60 7.94 -6.87
C GLN A 10 14.88 6.93 -5.98
N GLU A 11 15.22 6.89 -4.70
CA GLU A 11 14.52 6.03 -3.75
C GLU A 11 13.09 6.55 -3.57
N TRP A 12 12.11 5.69 -3.84
CA TRP A 12 10.71 6.10 -3.87
C TRP A 12 9.75 5.02 -3.38
N VAL A 13 8.55 5.46 -2.99
CA VAL A 13 7.49 4.62 -2.46
C VAL A 13 6.30 4.60 -3.43
N ALA A 14 5.88 3.40 -3.81
CA ALA A 14 4.64 3.20 -4.55
C ALA A 14 3.44 3.16 -3.60
N ILE A 15 2.38 3.89 -3.92
CA ILE A 15 1.12 3.85 -3.17
C ILE A 15 0.05 3.27 -4.08
N LEU A 16 -0.37 2.04 -3.81
CA LEU A 16 -1.41 1.35 -4.57
C LEU A 16 -2.79 1.77 -4.05
N ASP A 17 -3.55 2.48 -4.88
CA ASP A 17 -4.82 3.09 -4.51
C ASP A 17 -6.00 2.14 -4.71
N PHE A 18 -6.62 1.74 -3.61
CA PHE A 18 -7.87 0.98 -3.55
C PHE A 18 -9.12 1.88 -3.42
N GLY A 19 -8.97 3.19 -3.68
CA GLY A 19 -10.04 4.18 -3.65
C GLY A 19 -10.23 4.87 -2.30
N SER A 20 -9.18 4.96 -1.47
CA SER A 20 -9.30 5.64 -0.18
C SER A 20 -9.46 7.16 -0.35
N GLN A 21 -10.33 7.77 0.46
CA GLN A 21 -10.33 9.22 0.64
C GLN A 21 -8.98 9.76 1.19
N TYR A 22 -8.16 8.89 1.79
CA TYR A 22 -6.87 9.26 2.41
C TYR A 22 -5.64 8.97 1.53
N THR A 23 -5.78 8.42 0.32
CA THR A 23 -4.62 8.05 -0.52
C THR A 23 -3.70 9.25 -0.78
N GLN A 24 -4.26 10.41 -1.07
CA GLN A 24 -3.49 11.65 -1.26
C GLN A 24 -2.78 12.11 0.02
N LEU A 25 -3.39 11.89 1.19
CA LEU A 25 -2.78 12.20 2.48
C LEU A 25 -1.59 11.28 2.77
N ILE A 26 -1.68 9.99 2.45
CA ILE A 26 -0.56 9.04 2.56
C ILE A 26 0.61 9.53 1.69
N ALA A 27 0.34 9.88 0.42
CA ALA A 27 1.36 10.39 -0.49
C ALA A 27 2.03 11.66 0.04
N ARG A 28 1.23 12.59 0.60
CA ARG A 28 1.73 13.79 1.25
C ARG A 28 2.62 13.46 2.45
N ARG A 29 2.23 12.54 3.34
CA ARG A 29 3.04 12.17 4.52
C ARG A 29 4.37 11.56 4.14
N VAL A 30 4.42 10.71 3.10
CA VAL A 30 5.69 10.17 2.59
C VAL A 30 6.60 11.31 2.08
N ARG A 31 6.04 12.30 1.37
CA ARG A 31 6.79 13.45 0.87
C ARG A 31 7.28 14.37 1.99
N GLU A 32 6.50 14.53 3.06
CA GLU A 32 6.92 15.25 4.27
C GLU A 32 8.11 14.56 4.96
N CYS A 33 8.24 13.23 4.82
CA CYS A 33 9.43 12.47 5.21
C CYS A 33 10.60 12.61 4.22
N LYS A 34 10.53 13.51 3.24
CA LYS A 34 11.55 13.76 2.19
C LYS A 34 11.79 12.59 1.24
N VAL A 35 10.80 11.71 1.07
CA VAL A 35 10.85 10.57 0.13
C VAL A 35 9.89 10.81 -1.04
N TYR A 36 10.32 10.51 -2.27
CA TYR A 36 9.45 10.61 -3.44
C TYR A 36 8.35 9.54 -3.38
N SER A 37 7.14 9.88 -3.81
CA SER A 37 6.01 8.96 -3.84
C SER A 37 5.13 9.16 -5.06
N GLU A 38 4.67 8.06 -5.64
CA GLU A 38 3.74 8.02 -6.76
C GLU A 38 2.51 7.19 -6.36
N ILE A 39 1.33 7.70 -6.70
CA ILE A 39 0.06 6.96 -6.54
C ILE A 39 -0.19 6.19 -7.82
N LEU A 40 -0.42 4.90 -7.69
CA LEU A 40 -0.62 3.95 -8.77
C LEU A 40 -1.94 3.21 -8.56
N PRO A 41 -2.60 2.73 -9.62
CA PRO A 41 -3.80 1.93 -9.47
C PRO A 41 -3.45 0.58 -8.80
N TYR A 42 -4.37 0.03 -8.00
CA TYR A 42 -4.14 -1.20 -7.24
C TYR A 42 -3.92 -2.45 -8.11
N ASP A 43 -4.38 -2.41 -9.37
CA ASP A 43 -4.33 -3.49 -10.34
C ASP A 43 -3.11 -3.45 -11.27
N ILE A 44 -2.17 -2.52 -11.01
CA ILE A 44 -0.88 -2.43 -11.72
C ILE A 44 -0.19 -3.82 -11.78
N SER A 45 0.38 -4.14 -12.95
CA SER A 45 1.09 -5.40 -13.11
C SER A 45 2.37 -5.46 -12.27
N PRO A 46 2.70 -6.62 -11.68
CA PRO A 46 3.97 -6.84 -10.99
C PRO A 46 5.17 -6.49 -11.87
N GLU A 47 5.10 -6.78 -13.17
CA GLU A 47 6.17 -6.52 -14.14
C GLU A 47 6.38 -5.01 -14.36
N GLU A 48 5.29 -4.24 -14.46
CA GLU A 48 5.36 -2.79 -14.55
C GLU A 48 5.87 -2.18 -13.25
N LEU A 49 5.36 -2.61 -12.11
CA LEU A 49 5.78 -2.12 -10.80
C LEU A 49 7.26 -2.44 -10.54
N SER A 50 7.71 -3.65 -10.87
CA SER A 50 9.11 -4.08 -10.79
C SER A 50 10.02 -3.22 -11.66
N ARG A 51 9.61 -2.92 -12.90
CA ARG A 51 10.35 -2.05 -13.82
C ARG A 51 10.44 -0.60 -13.35
N LYS A 52 9.41 -0.09 -12.66
CA LYS A 52 9.45 1.23 -12.01
C LYS A 52 10.37 1.25 -10.77
N GLY A 53 10.65 0.10 -10.17
CA GLY A 53 11.66 -0.08 -9.13
C GLY A 53 11.42 0.68 -7.81
N PRO A 54 10.22 0.61 -7.18
CA PRO A 54 10.00 1.22 -5.88
C PRO A 54 10.85 0.54 -4.79
N LYS A 55 11.20 1.29 -3.76
CA LYS A 55 11.90 0.78 -2.56
C LYS A 55 10.96 0.27 -1.47
N ALA A 56 9.70 0.70 -1.50
CA ALA A 56 8.65 0.19 -0.64
C ALA A 56 7.28 0.38 -1.31
N ILE A 57 6.29 -0.37 -0.85
CA ILE A 57 4.92 -0.33 -1.35
C ILE A 57 3.97 -0.06 -0.18
N ILE A 58 3.00 0.83 -0.36
CA ILE A 58 1.89 1.05 0.56
C ILE A 58 0.59 0.66 -0.16
N LEU A 59 -0.17 -0.26 0.42
CA LEU A 59 -1.53 -0.59 0.00
C LEU A 59 -2.50 0.32 0.76
N SER A 60 -3.19 1.21 0.06
CA SER A 60 -4.10 2.16 0.69
C SER A 60 -5.33 1.48 1.31
N GLY A 61 -6.08 2.23 2.10
CA GLY A 61 -7.46 1.86 2.43
C GLY A 61 -8.38 1.91 1.21
N GLY A 62 -9.66 1.65 1.41
CA GLY A 62 -10.67 1.71 0.37
C GLY A 62 -12.07 1.52 0.96
N PRO A 63 -13.13 1.97 0.27
CA PRO A 63 -14.51 1.83 0.72
C PRO A 63 -15.08 0.42 0.50
N ALA A 64 -14.37 -0.40 -0.29
CA ALA A 64 -14.78 -1.75 -0.62
C ALA A 64 -14.77 -2.67 0.62
N THR A 65 -15.54 -3.75 0.54
CA THR A 65 -15.52 -4.83 1.53
C THR A 65 -14.74 -6.00 0.94
N VAL A 66 -13.65 -6.45 1.56
CA VAL A 66 -12.72 -7.47 1.00
C VAL A 66 -13.34 -8.85 0.78
N THR A 67 -14.45 -9.15 1.48
CA THR A 67 -15.14 -10.44 1.45
C THR A 67 -16.17 -10.55 0.33
N SER A 68 -16.22 -9.61 -0.60
CA SER A 68 -17.00 -9.77 -1.84
C SER A 68 -16.18 -10.47 -2.92
N ASP A 69 -16.84 -11.15 -3.86
CA ASP A 69 -16.14 -11.81 -4.97
C ASP A 69 -15.52 -10.83 -5.97
N LYS A 70 -16.02 -9.58 -5.98
CA LYS A 70 -15.55 -8.50 -6.87
C LYS A 70 -14.64 -7.50 -6.15
N SER A 71 -14.13 -7.87 -4.99
CA SER A 71 -13.33 -6.97 -4.17
C SER A 71 -12.02 -6.62 -4.89
N PRO A 72 -11.63 -5.34 -4.94
CA PRO A 72 -10.32 -4.91 -5.42
C PRO A 72 -9.19 -5.69 -4.73
N ILE A 73 -8.40 -6.45 -5.48
CA ILE A 73 -7.29 -7.25 -4.96
C ILE A 73 -6.06 -6.93 -5.81
N CYS A 74 -4.93 -6.70 -5.16
CA CYS A 74 -3.66 -6.56 -5.88
C CYS A 74 -3.10 -7.94 -6.25
N GLN A 75 -2.29 -8.00 -7.28
CA GLN A 75 -1.75 -9.27 -7.77
C GLN A 75 -0.79 -9.88 -6.74
N LYS A 76 -0.93 -11.19 -6.44
CA LYS A 76 -0.13 -11.90 -5.43
C LYS A 76 1.38 -11.74 -5.62
N ARG A 77 1.83 -11.70 -6.87
CA ARG A 77 3.24 -11.55 -7.22
C ARG A 77 3.85 -10.21 -6.80
N ILE A 78 3.04 -9.20 -6.46
CA ILE A 78 3.52 -7.94 -5.85
C ILE A 78 4.21 -8.22 -4.51
N PHE A 79 3.72 -9.17 -3.72
CA PHE A 79 4.32 -9.55 -2.44
C PHE A 79 5.65 -10.31 -2.60
N GLU A 80 5.99 -10.73 -3.82
CA GLU A 80 7.22 -11.46 -4.15
C GLU A 80 8.33 -10.54 -4.71
N LEU A 81 8.07 -9.22 -4.80
CA LEU A 81 9.02 -8.24 -5.35
C LEU A 81 10.24 -7.95 -4.45
N GLY A 82 10.28 -8.52 -3.24
CA GLY A 82 11.43 -8.39 -2.34
C GLY A 82 11.61 -7.01 -1.70
N VAL A 83 10.53 -6.20 -1.67
CA VAL A 83 10.52 -4.88 -1.03
C VAL A 83 9.51 -4.84 0.11
N PRO A 84 9.70 -4.00 1.14
CA PRO A 84 8.74 -3.87 2.24
C PRO A 84 7.36 -3.40 1.75
N ILE A 85 6.30 -3.99 2.31
CA ILE A 85 4.91 -3.66 1.98
C ILE A 85 4.12 -3.35 3.25
N LEU A 86 3.49 -2.18 3.30
CA LEU A 86 2.59 -1.76 4.37
C LEU A 86 1.15 -1.78 3.88
N GLY A 87 0.28 -2.54 4.55
CA GLY A 87 -1.17 -2.50 4.32
C GLY A 87 -1.89 -1.58 5.30
N ILE A 88 -2.72 -0.66 4.80
CA ILE A 88 -3.53 0.24 5.65
C ILE A 88 -5.01 -0.10 5.48
N CYS A 89 -5.69 -0.48 6.56
CA CYS A 89 -7.12 -0.80 6.58
C CYS A 89 -7.47 -1.83 5.50
N TYR A 90 -8.20 -1.45 4.44
CA TYR A 90 -8.49 -2.34 3.32
C TYR A 90 -7.24 -2.98 2.70
N GLY A 91 -6.14 -2.25 2.59
CA GLY A 91 -4.87 -2.79 2.09
C GLY A 91 -4.32 -3.92 2.96
N MET A 92 -4.48 -3.82 4.28
CA MET A 92 -4.12 -4.91 5.22
C MET A 92 -5.02 -6.13 5.05
N GLN A 93 -6.33 -5.90 4.91
CA GLN A 93 -7.30 -6.98 4.68
C GLN A 93 -7.04 -7.71 3.35
N SER A 94 -6.75 -6.96 2.29
CA SER A 94 -6.39 -7.49 0.97
C SER A 94 -5.12 -8.33 1.05
N MET A 95 -4.08 -7.82 1.73
CA MET A 95 -2.84 -8.56 2.00
C MET A 95 -3.11 -9.89 2.73
N ALA A 96 -3.87 -9.87 3.82
CA ALA A 96 -4.22 -11.07 4.58
C ALA A 96 -4.88 -12.13 3.69
N LYS A 97 -5.89 -11.74 2.90
CA LYS A 97 -6.62 -12.65 1.99
C LYS A 97 -5.69 -13.25 0.92
N VAL A 98 -4.85 -12.43 0.27
CA VAL A 98 -3.95 -12.88 -0.79
C VAL A 98 -2.88 -13.84 -0.28
N MET A 99 -2.44 -13.66 0.98
CA MET A 99 -1.44 -14.49 1.64
C MET A 99 -2.05 -15.75 2.29
N GLY A 100 -3.34 -16.02 2.10
CA GLY A 100 -4.01 -17.23 2.62
C GLY A 100 -4.54 -17.11 4.05
N GLY A 101 -4.54 -15.90 4.62
CA GLY A 101 -5.22 -15.59 5.86
C GLY A 101 -6.73 -15.42 5.67
N GLU A 102 -7.46 -15.35 6.77
CA GLU A 102 -8.90 -15.15 6.79
C GLU A 102 -9.26 -13.70 7.13
N VAL A 103 -10.31 -13.18 6.49
CA VAL A 103 -10.90 -11.89 6.85
C VAL A 103 -12.39 -12.06 7.07
N SER A 104 -12.84 -11.75 8.29
CA SER A 104 -14.24 -11.81 8.68
C SER A 104 -14.97 -10.48 8.44
N ARG A 105 -16.28 -10.54 8.24
CA ARG A 105 -17.12 -9.35 8.24
C ARG A 105 -17.45 -8.97 9.69
N SER A 106 -17.27 -7.69 10.02
CA SER A 106 -17.90 -7.10 11.21
C SER A 106 -19.30 -6.60 10.85
N GLN A 107 -20.23 -6.65 11.81
CA GLN A 107 -21.55 -6.03 11.68
C GLN A 107 -21.45 -4.50 11.76
N GLU A 108 -20.43 -3.98 12.43
CA GLU A 108 -20.21 -2.54 12.61
C GLU A 108 -18.98 -2.06 11.84
N ARG A 109 -19.10 -0.89 11.21
CA ARG A 109 -17.98 -0.16 10.61
C ARG A 109 -17.53 0.89 11.60
N GLU A 110 -16.45 0.60 12.32
CA GLU A 110 -15.89 1.55 13.28
C GLU A 110 -14.98 2.56 12.58
N PHE A 111 -15.28 3.84 12.81
CA PHE A 111 -14.37 4.95 12.55
C PHE A 111 -14.31 5.79 13.82
N GLY A 112 -13.18 5.81 14.49
CA GLY A 112 -13.04 6.48 15.78
C GLY A 112 -11.66 6.32 16.38
N ARG A 113 -11.44 7.03 17.49
CA ARG A 113 -10.24 6.84 18.30
C ARG A 113 -10.44 5.60 19.17
N THR A 114 -9.43 4.77 19.24
CA THR A 114 -9.40 3.58 20.09
C THR A 114 -7.99 3.42 20.65
N ASP A 115 -7.88 2.84 21.84
CA ASP A 115 -6.59 2.53 22.43
C ASP A 115 -6.02 1.26 21.79
N LEU A 116 -4.75 1.32 21.39
CA LEU A 116 -4.03 0.23 20.75
C LEU A 116 -2.91 -0.26 21.68
N THR A 117 -2.89 -1.55 21.98
CA THR A 117 -1.70 -2.19 22.55
C THR A 117 -0.80 -2.64 21.41
N VAL A 118 0.41 -2.09 21.35
CA VAL A 118 1.40 -2.42 20.32
C VAL A 118 2.35 -3.47 20.86
N ASP A 119 2.39 -4.63 20.21
CA ASP A 119 3.48 -5.58 20.40
C ASP A 119 4.75 -5.00 19.77
N ARG A 120 5.81 -4.89 20.56
CA ARG A 120 7.09 -4.34 20.07
C ARG A 120 7.90 -5.35 19.27
N GLY A 121 7.52 -6.64 19.30
CA GLY A 121 8.28 -7.74 18.75
C GLY A 121 9.59 -7.93 19.52
N GLU A 122 9.76 -9.09 20.14
CA GLU A 122 11.08 -9.60 20.55
C GLU A 122 11.62 -10.54 19.46
#